data_AF-A0AAR5QCS2-F1
#
_entry.id   AF-A0AAR5QCS2-F1
#
_cell.length_a   1.000
_cell.length_b   1.000
_cell.length_c   1.000
_cell.angle_alpha   90.00
_cell.angle_beta   90.00
_cell.angle_gamma   90.00
#
_symmetry.space_group_name_H-M   'P 1'
#
loop_
_entity.id
_entity.type
_entity.pdbx_description
1 polymer ?
#
loop_
_entity_poly.entity_id
_entity_poly.type
_entity_poly.pdbx_seq_one_letter_code
_entity_poly.pdbx_strand_id
1 'polypeptide(L)'
;MALLFFSRRIIAGTRSEIHSRIQNGYKKYYASGSETDHLDKDQVQNDEIKLVAAHVGSGYCRAALVSIKGELVKLAAMPYKVFHQGVFSEASSESIWNTLVKCIEKVTDQENLDKIRGIGFIAIPALVCLDANRNPLTASASRDPNINVIFHYDTRSSLEADKVNATHHALLKYFGERVLHGLEESKLMWLKNNLKEDCWDQVGHFFELTDFLTWKATGSFVRSSGTLIAQWTYEIAVNGNEGWNAQFMEKIGIPEMAEDNFRKIGSVVQRPGTPIADGLLEKVAKEMGLPDKLPVASGIPDGLAGCLGLIGCKVENIADDITNRMCIVFGTRAASHFVLSRDPYFVKGVNGPFRDSVFPNMWLNHAGQTTAESALEYIITAHPATPEMTKQIGHIFLA
;
A
#
# COMPACT_ATOMS: atom_id res chain seq x y z
N MET A 1 -1.25 -0.93 -15.95
CA MET A 1 -0.10 -1.69 -16.50
C MET A 1 1.20 -1.51 -15.69
N ALA A 2 1.40 -0.40 -14.97
CA ALA A 2 2.58 -0.15 -14.12
C ALA A 2 2.59 -0.91 -12.77
N LEU A 3 1.44 -1.44 -12.35
CA LEU A 3 1.22 -2.08 -11.05
C LEU A 3 1.41 -3.61 -11.06
N LEU A 4 1.91 -4.18 -12.17
CA LEU A 4 1.67 -5.59 -12.51
C LEU A 4 2.85 -6.56 -12.28
N PHE A 5 3.99 -6.18 -11.71
CA PHE A 5 5.17 -7.05 -11.86
C PHE A 5 6.11 -7.06 -10.65
N PHE A 6 5.73 -7.85 -9.64
CA PHE A 6 6.64 -8.36 -8.60
C PHE A 6 6.47 -9.88 -8.48
N SER A 7 7.05 -10.64 -9.40
CA SER A 7 7.95 -11.78 -9.08
C SER A 7 8.19 -12.61 -10.34
N ARG A 8 9.46 -12.79 -10.71
CA ARG A 8 9.89 -13.89 -11.55
C ARG A 8 11.00 -14.63 -10.83
N ARG A 9 10.82 -15.95 -10.76
CA ARG A 9 11.72 -17.01 -10.27
C ARG A 9 11.66 -17.31 -8.78
N ILE A 10 11.13 -18.51 -8.49
CA ILE A 10 11.62 -19.61 -7.64
C ILE A 10 10.49 -20.65 -7.80
N ILE A 11 10.65 -21.83 -8.38
CA ILE A 11 11.13 -23.09 -7.77
C ILE A 11 11.39 -24.10 -8.91
N ALA A 12 12.63 -24.57 -9.04
CA ALA A 12 12.98 -25.91 -9.55
C ALA A 12 14.48 -26.14 -9.27
N GLY A 13 14.79 -27.11 -8.41
CA GLY A 13 16.16 -27.51 -8.05
C GLY A 13 16.18 -28.42 -6.84
N THR A 14 17.18 -29.30 -6.78
CA THR A 14 17.42 -30.20 -5.65
C THR A 14 17.92 -29.42 -4.41
N ARG A 15 17.85 -30.03 -3.21
CA ARG A 15 18.15 -29.36 -1.92
C ARG A 15 19.51 -28.66 -1.87
N SER A 16 20.53 -29.18 -2.55
CA SER A 16 21.86 -28.56 -2.65
C SER A 16 21.89 -27.35 -3.60
N GLU A 17 21.13 -27.40 -4.71
CA GLU A 17 21.01 -26.31 -5.68
C GLU A 17 20.21 -25.14 -5.11
N ILE A 18 19.19 -25.42 -4.30
CA ILE A 18 18.43 -24.40 -3.56
C ILE A 18 19.35 -23.70 -2.56
N HIS A 19 20.18 -24.44 -1.82
CA HIS A 19 21.10 -23.85 -0.84
C HIS A 19 22.17 -22.96 -1.48
N SER A 20 22.73 -23.39 -2.63
CA SER A 20 23.68 -22.59 -3.41
C SER A 20 23.04 -21.33 -4.02
N ARG A 21 21.80 -21.43 -4.52
CA ARG A 21 21.06 -20.28 -5.08
C ARG A 21 20.62 -19.28 -4.00
N ILE A 22 20.28 -19.74 -2.80
CA ILE A 22 19.98 -18.87 -1.66
C ILE A 22 21.25 -18.12 -1.24
N GLN A 23 22.39 -18.79 -1.06
CA GLN A 23 23.64 -18.12 -0.69
C GLN A 23 24.14 -17.13 -1.76
N ASN A 24 24.02 -17.47 -3.05
CA ASN A 24 24.42 -16.58 -4.13
C ASN A 24 23.40 -15.45 -4.37
N GLY A 25 22.11 -15.68 -4.15
CA GLY A 25 21.06 -14.66 -4.21
C GLY A 25 21.19 -13.63 -3.08
N TYR A 26 21.51 -14.08 -1.86
CA TYR A 26 21.75 -13.20 -0.71
C TYR A 26 22.94 -12.26 -0.93
N LYS A 27 24.06 -12.74 -1.51
CA LYS A 27 25.22 -11.90 -1.82
C LYS A 27 24.97 -10.93 -2.97
N LYS A 28 24.21 -11.33 -4.00
CA LYS A 28 24.06 -10.52 -5.22
C LYS A 28 23.00 -9.41 -5.12
N TYR A 29 22.05 -9.51 -4.18
CA TYR A 29 20.98 -8.51 -4.02
C TYR A 29 21.14 -7.58 -2.83
N TYR A 30 21.96 -7.93 -1.82
CA TYR A 30 21.97 -7.18 -0.55
C TYR A 30 23.37 -6.92 0.03
N ALA A 31 24.44 -7.28 -0.67
CA ALA A 31 25.82 -6.97 -0.28
C ALA A 31 26.52 -6.07 -1.31
N SER A 32 25.93 -4.92 -1.63
CA SER A 32 26.68 -3.73 -2.09
C SER A 32 25.82 -2.48 -1.91
N GLY A 33 25.94 -1.87 -0.72
CA GLY A 33 25.90 -0.42 -0.66
C GLY A 33 27.09 0.08 -1.47
N SER A 34 26.83 1.01 -2.39
CA SER A 34 27.78 1.57 -3.37
C SER A 34 28.40 0.55 -4.33
N GLU A 35 27.66 0.19 -5.38
CA GLU A 35 28.24 -0.08 -6.71
C GLU A 35 27.13 -0.02 -7.75
N THR A 36 27.25 0.92 -8.69
CA THR A 36 26.43 0.97 -9.91
C THR A 36 26.86 -0.21 -10.78
N ASP A 37 26.23 -1.36 -10.62
CA ASP A 37 26.40 -2.49 -11.52
C ASP A 37 25.73 -2.14 -12.86
N HIS A 38 26.52 -1.61 -13.79
CA HIS A 38 26.19 -1.57 -15.20
C HIS A 38 26.13 -3.01 -15.70
N LEU A 39 24.91 -3.56 -15.76
CA LEU A 39 24.65 -4.78 -16.49
C LEU A 39 24.85 -4.49 -17.98
N ASP A 40 26.01 -4.92 -18.46
CA ASP A 40 26.45 -4.83 -19.84
C ASP A 40 25.52 -5.65 -20.75
N LYS A 41 24.51 -4.97 -21.29
CA LYS A 41 23.72 -5.35 -22.47
C LYS A 41 23.61 -4.11 -23.34
N ASP A 42 24.76 -3.70 -23.86
CA ASP A 42 24.86 -2.58 -24.76
C ASP A 42 23.88 -2.70 -25.94
N GLN A 43 23.13 -1.61 -26.13
CA GLN A 43 22.60 -1.11 -27.40
C GLN A 43 21.33 -1.69 -28.05
N VAL A 44 20.43 -2.38 -27.33
CA VAL A 44 19.09 -2.74 -27.89
C VAL A 44 17.90 -2.25 -27.06
N GLN A 45 18.10 -1.65 -25.88
CA GLN A 45 17.00 -1.42 -24.92
C GLN A 45 16.52 0.05 -24.78
N ASN A 46 17.03 0.97 -25.59
CA ASN A 46 16.78 2.40 -25.41
C ASN A 46 15.42 2.90 -25.96
N ASP A 47 14.64 2.00 -26.58
CA ASP A 47 13.43 2.38 -27.32
C ASP A 47 12.13 1.79 -26.76
N GLU A 48 12.22 0.94 -25.72
CA GLU A 48 11.08 0.28 -25.11
C GLU A 48 10.34 1.20 -24.13
N ILE A 49 9.00 1.16 -24.16
CA ILE A 49 8.17 1.90 -23.21
C ILE A 49 8.40 1.38 -21.79
N LYS A 50 8.53 2.31 -20.85
CA LYS A 50 8.75 2.06 -19.43
C LYS A 50 7.68 2.75 -18.58
N LEU A 51 7.50 2.23 -17.37
CA LEU A 51 6.58 2.73 -16.37
C LEU A 51 7.33 2.86 -15.04
N VAL A 52 6.93 3.83 -14.23
CA VAL A 52 7.45 4.00 -12.87
C VAL A 52 6.46 3.41 -11.86
N ALA A 53 6.95 2.55 -10.98
CA ALA A 53 6.22 2.04 -9.83
C ALA A 53 6.83 2.62 -8.56
N ALA A 54 6.06 3.41 -7.81
CA ALA A 54 6.47 4.05 -6.58
C ALA A 54 5.76 3.39 -5.40
N HIS A 55 6.52 2.90 -4.43
CA HIS A 55 6.02 2.08 -3.31
C HIS A 55 6.49 2.63 -1.96
N VAL A 56 5.56 2.82 -1.03
CA VAL A 56 5.86 3.09 0.38
C VAL A 56 5.54 1.85 1.22
N GLY A 57 6.56 1.19 1.77
CA GLY A 57 6.40 0.05 2.67
C GLY A 57 6.54 0.45 4.14
N SER A 58 6.66 -0.54 5.04
CA SER A 58 6.76 -0.35 6.50
C SER A 58 8.12 0.21 6.96
N GLY A 59 8.50 1.40 6.52
CA GLY A 59 9.75 2.08 6.91
C GLY A 59 10.74 2.36 5.79
N TYR A 60 10.37 2.06 4.55
CA TYR A 60 11.15 2.41 3.37
C TYR A 60 10.25 2.91 2.24
N CYS A 61 10.83 3.72 1.36
CA CYS A 61 10.28 3.98 0.04
C CYS A 61 11.10 3.19 -1.00
N ARG A 62 10.42 2.73 -2.05
CA ARG A 62 11.01 2.09 -3.22
C ARG A 62 10.46 2.73 -4.49
N ALA A 63 11.30 2.84 -5.50
CA ALA A 63 10.86 3.13 -6.86
C ALA A 63 11.48 2.13 -7.81
N ALA A 64 10.71 1.69 -8.80
CA ALA A 64 11.15 0.79 -9.84
C ALA A 64 10.81 1.35 -11.21
N LEU A 65 11.75 1.25 -12.14
CA LEU A 65 11.50 1.43 -13.55
C LEU A 65 11.25 0.05 -14.15
N VAL A 66 10.09 -0.14 -14.77
CA VAL A 66 9.67 -1.43 -15.32
C VAL A 66 9.32 -1.30 -16.79
N SER A 67 9.70 -2.29 -17.60
CA SER A 67 9.28 -2.35 -19.00
C SER A 67 7.80 -2.74 -19.12
N ILE A 68 7.18 -2.48 -20.28
CA ILE A 68 5.82 -2.97 -20.56
C ILE A 68 5.67 -4.49 -20.53
N LYS A 69 6.78 -5.23 -20.62
CA LYS A 69 6.81 -6.70 -20.50
C LYS A 69 6.89 -7.16 -19.03
N GLY A 70 6.99 -6.22 -18.09
CA GLY A 70 7.13 -6.51 -16.67
C GLY A 70 8.54 -6.84 -16.23
N GLU A 71 9.56 -6.41 -16.99
CA GLU A 71 10.96 -6.59 -16.61
C GLU A 71 11.41 -5.42 -15.76
N LEU A 72 12.07 -5.72 -14.63
CA LEU A 72 12.68 -4.72 -13.76
C LEU A 72 13.94 -4.17 -14.44
N VAL A 73 13.95 -2.86 -14.73
CA VAL A 73 15.07 -2.15 -15.38
C VAL A 73 15.97 -1.51 -14.33
N LYS A 74 15.38 -0.71 -13.42
CA LYS A 74 16.09 -0.04 -12.32
C LYS A 74 15.26 -0.16 -11.04
N LEU A 75 15.94 -0.18 -9.89
CA LEU A 75 15.34 -0.21 -8.57
C LEU A 75 16.13 0.71 -7.63
N ALA A 76 15.42 1.53 -6.87
CA ALA A 76 15.97 2.31 -5.77
C ALA A 76 15.14 2.08 -4.51
N ALA A 77 15.81 2.06 -3.36
CA ALA A 77 15.18 1.93 -2.05
C ALA A 77 15.87 2.88 -1.07
N MET A 78 15.09 3.55 -0.23
CA MET A 78 15.62 4.43 0.83
C MET A 78 14.75 4.33 2.09
N PRO A 79 15.34 4.25 3.29
CA PRO A 79 14.59 4.22 4.53
C PRO A 79 13.98 5.60 4.84
N TYR A 80 12.85 5.60 5.54
CA TYR A 80 12.29 6.80 6.17
C TYR A 80 12.02 6.52 7.65
N LYS A 81 11.89 7.58 8.45
CA LYS A 81 11.71 7.42 9.89
C LYS A 81 10.29 6.98 10.22
N VAL A 82 10.19 5.85 10.94
CA VAL A 82 8.97 5.42 11.62
C VAL A 82 9.15 5.62 13.12
N PHE A 83 8.11 6.12 13.78
CA PHE A 83 8.04 6.30 15.22
C PHE A 83 7.20 5.16 15.81
N HIS A 84 7.80 4.41 16.73
CA HIS A 84 7.14 3.33 17.44
C HIS A 84 7.23 3.56 18.95
N GLN A 85 6.09 3.60 19.61
CA GLN A 85 6.00 3.69 21.07
C GLN A 85 4.77 2.95 21.57
N GLY A 86 4.95 1.80 22.22
CA GLY A 86 3.82 1.00 22.71
C GLY A 86 2.87 0.61 21.58
N VAL A 87 1.63 1.11 21.64
CA VAL A 87 0.58 0.86 20.62
C VAL A 87 0.68 1.79 19.40
N PHE A 88 1.48 2.85 19.48
CA PHE A 88 1.61 3.89 18.47
C PHE A 88 2.63 3.48 17.39
N SER A 89 2.22 3.57 16.13
CA SER A 89 3.03 3.37 14.92
C SER A 89 2.75 4.47 13.92
N GLU A 90 3.69 5.41 13.83
CA GLU A 90 3.47 6.72 13.20
C GLU A 90 4.59 7.12 12.25
N ALA A 91 4.29 8.03 11.31
CA ALA A 91 5.30 8.62 10.43
C ALA A 91 4.95 10.06 10.04
N SER A 92 5.90 10.68 9.34
CA SER A 92 5.71 11.97 8.68
C SER A 92 5.41 11.77 7.20
N SER A 93 4.28 12.31 6.75
CA SER A 93 3.87 12.28 5.34
C SER A 93 4.86 13.01 4.43
N GLU A 94 5.42 14.14 4.89
CA GLU A 94 6.46 14.88 4.16
C GLU A 94 7.79 14.11 4.11
N SER A 95 8.18 13.44 5.20
CA SER A 95 9.36 12.57 5.17
C SER A 95 9.17 11.43 4.17
N ILE A 96 8.00 10.80 4.13
CA ILE A 96 7.67 9.74 3.17
C ILE A 96 7.74 10.28 1.74
N TRP A 97 7.04 11.38 1.45
CA TRP A 97 7.02 11.99 0.13
C TRP A 97 8.41 12.32 -0.40
N ASN A 98 9.21 13.04 0.41
CA ASN A 98 10.56 13.43 0.03
C ASN A 98 11.49 12.23 -0.19
N THR A 99 11.30 11.15 0.58
CA THR A 99 12.08 9.91 0.39
C THR A 99 11.68 9.19 -0.88
N LEU A 100 10.38 9.16 -1.18
CA LEU A 100 9.84 8.53 -2.39
C LEU A 100 10.29 9.27 -3.66
N VAL A 101 10.25 10.60 -3.67
CA VAL A 101 10.74 11.44 -4.78
C VAL A 101 12.20 11.12 -5.08
N LYS A 102 13.07 11.05 -4.07
CA LYS A 102 14.48 10.67 -4.24
C LYS A 102 14.66 9.26 -4.82
N CYS A 103 13.79 8.32 -4.46
CA CYS A 103 13.83 6.99 -5.06
C CYS A 103 13.45 7.05 -6.55
N ILE A 104 12.43 7.83 -6.89
CA ILE A 104 11.97 8.01 -8.27
C ILE A 104 13.07 8.67 -9.11
N GLU A 105 13.64 9.78 -8.63
CA GLU A 105 14.77 10.47 -9.27
C GLU A 105 15.92 9.52 -9.58
N LYS A 106 16.28 8.63 -8.64
CA LYS A 106 17.34 7.63 -8.85
C LYS A 106 17.06 6.62 -9.96
N VAL A 107 15.79 6.25 -10.18
CA VAL A 107 15.45 5.28 -11.24
C VAL A 107 15.17 5.96 -12.58
N THR A 108 14.91 7.26 -12.59
CA THR A 108 14.69 8.07 -13.79
C THR A 108 15.97 8.78 -14.26
N ASP A 109 17.01 8.85 -13.41
CA ASP A 109 18.29 9.44 -13.78
C ASP A 109 18.88 8.78 -15.04
N GLN A 110 19.31 9.64 -15.97
CA GLN A 110 19.87 9.29 -17.28
C GLN A 110 18.94 8.45 -18.19
N GLU A 111 17.63 8.42 -17.92
CA GLU A 111 16.66 7.74 -18.79
C GLU A 111 16.13 8.64 -19.92
N ASN A 112 15.75 8.02 -21.03
CA ASN A 112 14.97 8.69 -22.06
C ASN A 112 13.52 8.91 -21.57
N LEU A 113 13.22 10.14 -21.14
CA LEU A 113 11.93 10.50 -20.55
C LEU A 113 10.75 10.32 -21.52
N ASP A 114 10.96 10.40 -22.83
CA ASP A 114 9.91 10.17 -23.84
C ASP A 114 9.38 8.72 -23.83
N LYS A 115 10.16 7.80 -23.25
CA LYS A 115 9.80 6.39 -23.13
C LYS A 115 9.08 6.07 -21.83
N ILE A 116 9.02 7.00 -20.87
CA ILE A 116 8.27 6.83 -19.64
C ILE A 116 6.83 7.25 -19.89
N ARG A 117 5.88 6.31 -19.76
CA ARG A 117 4.48 6.52 -20.19
C ARG A 117 3.45 6.55 -19.06
N GLY A 118 3.88 6.36 -17.82
CA GLY A 118 3.02 6.51 -16.66
C GLY A 118 3.72 6.18 -15.36
N ILE A 119 3.10 6.62 -14.27
CA ILE A 119 3.53 6.33 -12.90
C ILE A 119 2.34 5.78 -12.09
N GLY A 120 2.62 4.79 -11.25
CA GLY A 120 1.68 4.26 -10.27
C GLY A 120 2.24 4.40 -8.85
N PHE A 121 1.38 4.81 -7.92
CA PHE A 121 1.71 4.88 -6.50
C PHE A 121 0.98 3.77 -5.73
N ILE A 122 1.71 3.08 -4.85
CA ILE A 122 1.19 2.10 -3.91
C ILE A 122 1.79 2.36 -2.54
N ALA A 123 1.01 2.10 -1.50
CA ALA A 123 1.49 2.20 -0.14
C ALA A 123 0.89 1.12 0.74
N ILE A 124 1.64 0.76 1.77
CA ILE A 124 1.10 0.14 2.98
C ILE A 124 -0.08 0.97 3.49
N PRO A 125 -1.18 0.34 3.96
CA PRO A 125 -2.29 1.12 4.43
C PRO A 125 -1.94 1.93 5.68
N ALA A 126 -2.29 3.21 5.66
CA ALA A 126 -2.08 4.19 6.71
C ALA A 126 -2.96 5.44 6.49
N LEU A 127 -3.49 5.98 7.58
CA LEU A 127 -4.22 7.24 7.60
C LEU A 127 -3.25 8.41 7.51
N VAL A 128 -3.52 9.39 6.66
CA VAL A 128 -2.81 10.68 6.62
C VAL A 128 -3.76 11.82 6.98
N CYS A 129 -3.36 12.66 7.93
CA CYS A 129 -4.14 13.80 8.42
C CYS A 129 -3.57 15.12 7.90
N LEU A 130 -4.42 15.94 7.25
CA LEU A 130 -4.06 17.27 6.76
C LEU A 130 -5.08 18.32 7.24
N ASP A 131 -4.61 19.53 7.54
CA ASP A 131 -5.46 20.66 7.90
C ASP A 131 -6.26 21.20 6.68
N ALA A 132 -7.14 22.17 6.92
CA ALA A 132 -7.91 22.83 5.86
C ALA A 132 -7.05 23.54 4.79
N ASN A 133 -5.81 23.91 5.13
CA ASN A 133 -4.85 24.54 4.24
C ASN A 133 -3.98 23.52 3.48
N ARG A 134 -4.13 22.22 3.77
CA ARG A 134 -3.40 21.08 3.23
C ARG A 134 -1.98 20.92 3.79
N ASN A 135 -1.72 21.44 4.99
CA ASN A 135 -0.49 21.19 5.73
C ASN A 135 -0.61 19.91 6.58
N PRO A 136 0.51 19.26 6.91
CA PRO A 136 0.53 18.18 7.91
C PRO A 136 -0.13 18.63 9.22
N LEU A 137 -1.08 17.83 9.68
CA LEU A 137 -1.80 18.05 10.93
C LEU A 137 -1.54 16.87 11.87
N THR A 138 -1.18 17.15 13.12
CA THR A 138 -0.74 16.09 14.03
C THR A 138 -1.80 15.00 14.16
N ALA A 139 -1.33 13.76 14.13
CA ALA A 139 -2.10 12.57 14.42
C ALA A 139 -1.49 11.80 15.62
N SER A 140 -0.61 12.46 16.38
CA SER A 140 0.22 11.86 17.41
C SER A 140 -0.07 12.43 18.79
N ALA A 141 0.04 11.57 19.81
CA ALA A 141 -0.02 12.00 21.22
C ALA A 141 1.13 12.95 21.60
N SER A 142 2.22 12.97 20.81
CA SER A 142 3.32 13.93 20.96
C SER A 142 2.93 15.37 20.59
N ARG A 143 1.82 15.56 19.86
CA ARG A 143 1.37 16.82 19.26
C ARG A 143 2.36 17.45 18.27
N ASP A 144 3.34 16.70 17.78
CA ASP A 144 4.19 17.17 16.67
C ASP A 144 3.34 17.24 15.38
N PRO A 145 3.19 18.42 14.74
CA PRO A 145 2.42 18.56 13.51
C PRO A 145 2.98 17.73 12.35
N ASN A 146 4.27 17.38 12.39
CA ASN A 146 4.91 16.60 11.34
C ASN A 146 4.62 15.10 11.46
N ILE A 147 4.12 14.62 12.61
CA ILE A 147 3.74 13.23 12.82
C ILE A 147 2.24 13.10 12.56
N ASN A 148 1.90 12.91 11.27
CA ASN A 148 0.54 12.99 10.75
C ASN A 148 0.08 11.72 10.01
N VAL A 149 0.83 10.62 10.14
CA VAL A 149 0.51 9.32 9.54
C VAL A 149 0.31 8.27 10.62
N ILE A 150 -0.80 7.51 10.55
CA ILE A 150 -1.09 6.37 11.45
C ILE A 150 -1.17 5.07 10.63
N PHE A 151 -0.21 4.15 10.83
CA PHE A 151 -0.17 2.87 10.08
C PHE A 151 -1.33 1.94 10.44
N HIS A 152 -1.71 1.03 9.53
CA HIS A 152 -2.78 0.05 9.78
C HIS A 152 -2.51 -0.92 10.94
N TYR A 153 -1.24 -1.16 11.27
CA TYR A 153 -0.84 -2.01 12.39
C TYR A 153 -0.66 -1.23 13.71
N ASP A 154 -1.01 0.05 13.72
CA ASP A 154 -1.20 0.82 14.95
C ASP A 154 -2.44 0.30 15.69
N THR A 155 -2.30 0.02 16.99
CA THR A 155 -3.36 -0.62 17.78
C THR A 155 -4.09 0.35 18.71
N ARG A 156 -3.85 1.67 18.60
CA ARG A 156 -4.43 2.69 19.51
C ARG A 156 -5.97 2.70 19.51
N SER A 157 -6.58 2.38 18.37
CA SER A 157 -8.02 2.45 18.14
C SER A 157 -8.74 1.13 18.42
N SER A 158 -8.11 0.20 19.16
CA SER A 158 -8.70 -1.11 19.46
C SER A 158 -10.05 -1.00 20.19
N LEU A 159 -10.17 -0.05 21.13
CA LEU A 159 -11.43 0.19 21.86
C LEU A 159 -12.50 0.78 20.94
N GLU A 160 -12.12 1.66 20.01
CA GLU A 160 -13.02 2.21 19.01
C GLU A 160 -13.51 1.13 18.03
N ALA A 161 -12.63 0.23 17.60
CA ALA A 161 -13.01 -0.92 16.78
C ALA A 161 -14.03 -1.81 17.50
N ASP A 162 -13.87 -2.04 18.81
CA ASP A 162 -14.86 -2.77 19.61
C ASP A 162 -16.21 -2.05 19.70
N LYS A 163 -16.21 -0.71 19.80
CA LYS A 163 -17.45 0.09 19.73
C LYS A 163 -18.13 -0.03 18.35
N VAL A 164 -17.36 -0.01 17.26
CA VAL A 164 -17.88 -0.25 15.90
C VAL A 164 -18.52 -1.64 15.81
N ASN A 165 -17.83 -2.67 16.31
CA ASN A 165 -18.33 -4.04 16.31
C ASN A 165 -19.62 -4.21 17.12
N ALA A 166 -19.74 -3.51 18.25
CA ALA A 166 -20.94 -3.52 19.09
C ALA A 166 -22.17 -2.88 18.44
N THR A 167 -22.02 -2.17 17.32
CA THR A 167 -23.17 -1.64 16.57
C THR A 167 -23.96 -2.72 15.85
N HIS A 168 -23.34 -3.88 15.57
CA HIS A 168 -23.87 -4.94 14.72
C HIS A 168 -24.41 -4.43 13.38
N HIS A 169 -23.79 -3.36 12.85
CA HIS A 169 -24.24 -2.73 11.61
C HIS A 169 -24.14 -3.69 10.43
N ALA A 170 -25.08 -3.60 9.49
CA ALA A 170 -25.14 -4.50 8.32
C ALA A 170 -23.88 -4.46 7.45
N LEU A 171 -23.10 -3.38 7.53
CA LEU A 171 -21.80 -3.24 6.85
C LEU A 171 -20.75 -4.23 7.32
N LEU A 172 -20.80 -4.66 8.58
CA LEU A 172 -19.79 -5.55 9.16
C LEU A 172 -19.73 -6.90 8.44
N LYS A 173 -20.78 -7.28 7.70
CA LYS A 173 -20.77 -8.48 6.85
C LYS A 173 -19.66 -8.46 5.79
N TYR A 174 -19.25 -7.28 5.31
CA TYR A 174 -18.15 -7.11 4.36
C TYR A 174 -16.76 -7.18 5.02
N PHE A 175 -16.73 -7.22 6.35
CA PHE A 175 -15.50 -7.30 7.15
C PHE A 175 -15.47 -8.61 7.95
N GLY A 176 -16.01 -9.70 7.39
CA GLY A 176 -16.03 -10.99 8.07
C GLY A 176 -16.80 -10.99 9.39
N GLU A 177 -17.82 -10.14 9.54
CA GLU A 177 -18.64 -9.89 10.74
C GLU A 177 -17.95 -9.05 11.84
N ARG A 178 -16.67 -8.69 11.68
CA ARG A 178 -15.92 -7.94 12.69
C ARG A 178 -14.77 -7.13 12.08
N VAL A 179 -14.70 -5.84 12.39
CA VAL A 179 -13.56 -4.99 12.08
C VAL A 179 -12.45 -5.11 13.13
N LEU A 180 -11.20 -4.89 12.69
CA LEU A 180 -10.01 -4.81 13.55
C LEU A 180 -9.57 -3.35 13.75
N HIS A 181 -8.55 -3.12 14.59
CA HIS A 181 -7.98 -1.79 14.86
C HIS A 181 -7.46 -1.06 13.61
N GLY A 182 -7.20 -1.77 12.52
CA GLY A 182 -6.71 -1.20 11.27
C GLY A 182 -7.75 -0.38 10.49
N LEU A 183 -9.05 -0.49 10.82
CA LEU A 183 -10.13 0.26 10.16
C LEU A 183 -9.91 1.77 10.32
N GLU A 184 -10.06 2.54 9.25
CA GLU A 184 -9.81 3.97 9.29
C GLU A 184 -10.84 4.72 10.14
N GLU A 185 -12.12 4.35 10.10
CA GLU A 185 -13.15 4.98 10.92
C GLU A 185 -12.90 4.80 12.44
N SER A 186 -12.31 3.69 12.88
CA SER A 186 -11.96 3.54 14.30
C SER A 186 -10.81 4.46 14.70
N LYS A 187 -9.84 4.72 13.80
CA LYS A 187 -8.79 5.73 14.02
C LYS A 187 -9.39 7.14 14.05
N LEU A 188 -10.36 7.45 13.19
CA LEU A 188 -11.09 8.72 13.23
C LEU A 188 -11.81 8.93 14.57
N MET A 189 -12.51 7.91 15.07
CA MET A 189 -13.13 7.95 16.40
C MET A 189 -12.09 8.21 17.50
N TRP A 190 -10.90 7.59 17.39
CA TRP A 190 -9.83 7.80 18.36
C TRP A 190 -9.31 9.24 18.30
N LEU A 191 -9.09 9.80 17.11
CA LEU A 191 -8.66 11.18 16.91
C LEU A 191 -9.69 12.17 17.47
N LYS A 192 -10.99 11.94 17.23
CA LYS A 192 -12.07 12.75 17.81
C LYS A 192 -12.03 12.79 19.34
N ASN A 193 -11.77 11.65 19.97
CA ASN A 193 -11.82 11.52 21.42
C ASN A 193 -10.53 11.98 22.12
N ASN A 194 -9.38 11.89 21.46
CA ASN A 194 -8.07 12.09 22.09
C ASN A 194 -7.31 13.31 21.58
N LEU A 195 -7.55 13.74 20.33
CA LEU A 195 -6.89 14.86 19.66
C LEU A 195 -7.93 15.80 19.04
N LYS A 196 -8.95 16.18 19.82
CA LYS A 196 -10.07 16.99 19.32
C LYS A 196 -9.60 18.36 18.81
N GLU A 197 -8.93 19.13 19.67
CA GLU A 197 -8.45 20.48 19.34
C GLU A 197 -7.24 20.44 18.40
N ASP A 198 -6.33 19.48 18.63
CA ASP A 198 -5.07 19.35 17.90
C ASP A 198 -5.25 18.78 16.47
N CYS A 199 -6.31 18.01 16.21
CA CYS A 199 -6.54 17.31 14.94
C CYS A 199 -7.99 17.43 14.46
N TRP A 200 -8.96 16.92 15.20
CA TRP A 200 -10.35 16.76 14.73
C TRP A 200 -11.00 18.06 14.25
N ASP A 201 -10.81 19.14 15.00
CA ASP A 201 -11.44 20.43 14.72
C ASP A 201 -10.74 21.19 13.58
N GLN A 202 -9.47 20.86 13.31
CA GLN A 202 -8.64 21.52 12.30
C GLN A 202 -8.56 20.75 10.97
N VAL A 203 -8.99 19.48 10.95
CA VAL A 203 -8.81 18.60 9.80
C VAL A 203 -9.58 19.08 8.58
N GLY A 204 -8.86 19.24 7.48
CA GLY A 204 -9.42 19.47 6.15
C GLY A 204 -9.64 18.17 5.39
N HIS A 205 -8.69 17.23 5.52
CA HIS A 205 -8.71 15.97 4.79
C HIS A 205 -8.08 14.83 5.59
N PHE A 206 -8.75 13.69 5.54
CA PHE A 206 -8.19 12.38 5.80
C PHE A 206 -7.96 11.68 4.46
N PHE A 207 -6.79 11.06 4.33
CA PHE A 207 -6.39 10.33 3.15
C PHE A 207 -5.93 8.94 3.54
N GLU A 208 -6.20 7.95 2.71
CA GLU A 208 -5.35 6.77 2.65
C GLU A 208 -3.97 7.18 2.12
N LEU A 209 -2.88 6.59 2.63
CA LEU A 209 -1.53 6.97 2.22
C LEU A 209 -1.31 6.86 0.72
N THR A 210 -1.87 5.83 0.08
CA THR A 210 -1.83 5.69 -1.39
C THR A 210 -2.52 6.88 -2.08
N ASP A 211 -3.70 7.29 -1.61
CA ASP A 211 -4.43 8.43 -2.17
C ASP A 211 -3.72 9.76 -1.89
N PHE A 212 -3.11 9.92 -0.71
CA PHE A 212 -2.25 11.07 -0.39
C PHE A 212 -1.11 11.22 -1.40
N LEU A 213 -0.45 10.13 -1.79
CA LEU A 213 0.63 10.18 -2.80
C LEU A 213 0.11 10.64 -4.15
N THR A 214 -1.05 10.12 -4.59
CA THR A 214 -1.67 10.57 -5.85
C THR A 214 -2.14 12.02 -5.80
N TRP A 215 -2.63 12.49 -4.64
CA TRP A 215 -2.97 13.90 -4.43
C TRP A 215 -1.74 14.79 -4.45
N LYS A 216 -0.65 14.44 -3.76
CA LYS A 216 0.62 15.18 -3.84
C LYS A 216 1.12 15.26 -5.28
N ALA A 217 0.94 14.19 -6.05
CA ALA A 217 1.39 14.10 -7.44
C ALA A 217 0.54 14.92 -8.44
N THR A 218 -0.78 14.99 -8.24
CA THR A 218 -1.73 15.50 -9.25
C THR A 218 -2.56 16.71 -8.79
N GLY A 219 -2.57 17.02 -7.49
CA GLY A 219 -3.46 17.98 -6.87
C GLY A 219 -4.93 17.52 -6.75
N SER A 220 -5.27 16.34 -7.27
CA SER A 220 -6.64 15.82 -7.29
C SER A 220 -7.06 15.22 -5.95
N PHE A 221 -8.30 15.50 -5.54
CA PHE A 221 -8.91 14.91 -4.34
C PHE A 221 -9.64 13.58 -4.62
N VAL A 222 -9.53 13.04 -5.83
CA VAL A 222 -10.07 11.71 -6.16
C VAL A 222 -9.49 10.65 -5.21
N ARG A 223 -10.32 9.72 -4.77
CA ARG A 223 -9.92 8.51 -4.04
C ARG A 223 -9.98 7.29 -4.94
N SER A 224 -9.14 6.30 -4.69
CA SER A 224 -9.30 4.98 -5.28
C SER A 224 -10.38 4.19 -4.55
N SER A 225 -11.30 3.58 -5.29
CA SER A 225 -12.20 2.58 -4.69
C SER A 225 -11.42 1.43 -4.07
N GLY A 226 -10.26 1.07 -4.63
CA GLY A 226 -9.39 0.00 -4.12
C GLY A 226 -8.78 0.28 -2.75
N THR A 227 -8.49 1.55 -2.42
CA THR A 227 -8.05 1.95 -1.08
C THR A 227 -9.22 2.00 -0.11
N LEU A 228 -10.32 2.61 -0.54
CA LEU A 228 -11.50 2.79 0.31
C LEU A 228 -12.10 1.46 0.75
N ILE A 229 -12.40 0.53 -0.16
CA ILE A 229 -13.01 -0.76 0.24
C ILE A 229 -12.09 -1.65 1.09
N ALA A 230 -10.78 -1.41 1.10
CA ALA A 230 -9.81 -2.25 1.80
C ALA A 230 -9.69 -1.89 3.29
N GLN A 231 -9.83 -0.61 3.66
CA GLN A 231 -9.66 -0.13 5.03
C GLN A 231 -10.75 0.85 5.51
N TRP A 232 -11.65 1.26 4.62
CA TRP A 232 -12.78 2.11 4.91
C TRP A 232 -14.10 1.38 4.62
N THR A 233 -15.19 1.91 5.16
CA THR A 233 -16.53 1.35 4.99
C THR A 233 -17.26 1.85 3.74
N TYR A 234 -16.51 2.27 2.71
CA TYR A 234 -17.08 2.66 1.42
C TYR A 234 -17.75 1.46 0.75
N GLU A 235 -19.03 1.60 0.41
CA GLU A 235 -19.81 0.50 -0.14
C GLU A 235 -19.74 0.48 -1.66
N ILE A 236 -19.52 -0.71 -2.20
CA ILE A 236 -19.78 -1.05 -3.60
C ILE A 236 -20.62 -2.31 -3.57
N ALA A 237 -21.85 -2.11 -3.13
CA ALA A 237 -22.70 -3.17 -2.62
C ALA A 237 -23.27 -4.04 -3.74
N VAL A 238 -23.59 -5.27 -3.38
CA VAL A 238 -24.21 -6.27 -4.27
C VAL A 238 -25.54 -5.79 -4.87
N ASN A 239 -26.25 -4.92 -4.17
CA ASN A 239 -27.52 -4.33 -4.64
C ASN A 239 -27.33 -3.15 -5.62
N GLY A 240 -26.09 -2.80 -5.97
CA GLY A 240 -25.77 -1.70 -6.87
C GLY A 240 -25.57 -0.34 -6.19
N ASN A 241 -25.70 -0.25 -4.87
CA ASN A 241 -25.37 0.97 -4.14
C ASN A 241 -23.85 1.19 -4.12
N GLU A 242 -23.40 2.39 -4.51
CA GLU A 242 -21.99 2.78 -4.48
C GLU A 242 -21.86 4.12 -3.73
N GLY A 243 -21.11 4.14 -2.62
CA GLY A 243 -20.95 5.35 -1.82
C GLY A 243 -20.63 5.14 -0.35
N TRP A 244 -20.45 6.26 0.34
CA TRP A 244 -20.35 6.30 1.80
C TRP A 244 -21.71 6.15 2.47
N ASN A 245 -21.72 5.57 3.67
CA ASN A 245 -22.93 5.36 4.46
C ASN A 245 -23.04 6.40 5.58
N ALA A 246 -23.83 7.46 5.37
CA ALA A 246 -24.02 8.53 6.36
C ALA A 246 -24.61 8.01 7.68
N GLN A 247 -25.56 7.06 7.61
CA GLN A 247 -26.18 6.48 8.81
C GLN A 247 -25.15 5.70 9.63
N PHE A 248 -24.20 5.03 8.98
CA PHE A 248 -23.10 4.37 9.68
C PHE A 248 -22.19 5.38 10.38
N MET A 249 -21.82 6.48 9.71
CA MET A 249 -21.01 7.55 10.31
C MET A 249 -21.69 8.16 11.54
N GLU A 250 -23.00 8.40 11.45
CA GLU A 250 -23.81 8.85 12.59
C GLU A 250 -23.83 7.79 13.71
N LYS A 251 -24.06 6.52 13.36
CA LYS A 251 -24.15 5.41 14.32
C LYS A 251 -22.87 5.20 15.13
N ILE A 252 -21.70 5.38 14.52
CA ILE A 252 -20.39 5.23 15.19
C ILE A 252 -19.90 6.54 15.83
N GLY A 253 -20.65 7.64 15.69
CA GLY A 253 -20.39 8.90 16.38
C GLY A 253 -19.42 9.85 15.66
N ILE A 254 -19.27 9.75 14.34
CA ILE A 254 -18.51 10.69 13.50
C ILE A 254 -19.36 11.30 12.36
N PRO A 255 -20.58 11.81 12.62
CA PRO A 255 -21.47 12.34 11.59
C PRO A 255 -20.85 13.46 10.75
N GLU A 256 -19.86 14.19 11.30
CA GLU A 256 -19.14 15.27 10.63
C GLU A 256 -18.39 14.78 9.38
N MET A 257 -18.13 13.48 9.26
CA MET A 257 -17.52 12.89 8.06
C MET A 257 -18.48 12.85 6.86
N ALA A 258 -19.78 12.93 7.08
CA ALA A 258 -20.81 12.96 6.03
C ALA A 258 -21.10 14.37 5.48
N GLU A 259 -20.60 15.41 6.16
CA GLU A 259 -20.76 16.80 5.74
C GLU A 259 -20.09 17.10 4.38
N ASP A 260 -20.57 18.14 3.70
CA ASP A 260 -20.03 18.59 2.40
C ASP A 260 -19.87 17.47 1.36
N ASN A 261 -20.81 16.51 1.32
CA ASN A 261 -20.71 15.32 0.47
C ASN A 261 -19.43 14.49 0.75
N PHE A 262 -19.16 14.21 2.03
CA PHE A 262 -18.01 13.43 2.47
C PHE A 262 -16.64 14.03 2.11
N ARG A 263 -16.55 15.36 1.96
CA ARG A 263 -15.35 16.06 1.47
C ARG A 263 -14.07 15.70 2.24
N LYS A 264 -14.17 15.51 3.55
CA LYS A 264 -13.01 15.20 4.41
C LYS A 264 -12.42 13.83 4.11
N ILE A 265 -13.23 12.84 3.73
CA ILE A 265 -12.78 11.45 3.51
C ILE A 265 -12.74 11.07 2.02
N GLY A 266 -13.44 11.80 1.16
CA GLY A 266 -13.38 11.70 -0.29
C GLY A 266 -14.74 11.68 -0.95
N SER A 267 -15.08 12.74 -1.69
CA SER A 267 -16.38 12.90 -2.36
C SER A 267 -16.41 12.32 -3.78
N VAL A 268 -15.25 12.09 -4.39
CA VAL A 268 -15.10 11.57 -5.75
C VAL A 268 -14.23 10.33 -5.70
N VAL A 269 -14.75 9.22 -6.23
CA VAL A 269 -14.10 7.91 -6.21
C VAL A 269 -13.94 7.40 -7.63
N GLN A 270 -12.79 6.78 -7.92
CA GLN A 270 -12.51 6.17 -9.21
C GLN A 270 -11.99 4.74 -9.05
N ARG A 271 -12.04 3.97 -10.13
CA ARG A 271 -11.52 2.59 -10.15
C ARG A 271 -9.99 2.56 -10.21
N PRO A 272 -9.33 1.58 -9.60
CA PRO A 272 -7.90 1.34 -9.77
C PRO A 272 -7.45 1.37 -11.23
N GLY A 273 -6.29 1.97 -11.49
CA GLY A 273 -5.69 2.05 -12.82
C GLY A 273 -6.27 3.12 -13.74
N THR A 274 -7.34 3.82 -13.34
CA THR A 274 -7.87 4.98 -14.09
C THR A 274 -6.91 6.17 -14.00
N PRO A 275 -6.76 6.97 -15.07
CA PRO A 275 -5.95 8.18 -15.03
C PRO A 275 -6.54 9.23 -14.09
N ILE A 276 -5.72 9.81 -13.22
CA ILE A 276 -6.12 10.88 -12.30
C ILE A 276 -5.78 12.25 -12.91
N ALA A 277 -6.81 13.11 -13.03
CA ALA A 277 -6.70 14.48 -13.54
C ALA A 277 -5.89 14.54 -14.85
N ASP A 278 -5.04 15.55 -15.02
CA ASP A 278 -4.15 15.72 -16.18
C ASP A 278 -2.76 15.10 -15.95
N GLY A 279 -2.62 14.17 -15.00
CA GLY A 279 -1.34 13.56 -14.64
C GLY A 279 -0.52 14.38 -13.63
N LEU A 280 0.81 14.23 -13.67
CA LEU A 280 1.71 14.93 -12.76
C LEU A 280 1.59 16.44 -12.87
N LEU A 281 1.58 17.13 -11.73
CA LEU A 281 1.81 18.57 -11.66
C LEU A 281 3.23 18.89 -12.15
N GLU A 282 3.38 19.97 -12.93
CA GLU A 282 4.67 20.40 -13.51
C GLU A 282 5.81 20.45 -12.46
N LYS A 283 5.53 21.05 -11.29
CA LYS A 283 6.50 21.14 -10.20
C LYS A 283 6.95 19.76 -9.71
N VAL A 284 6.00 18.82 -9.57
CA VAL A 284 6.27 17.47 -9.09
C VAL A 284 7.01 16.65 -10.14
N ALA A 285 6.63 16.78 -11.42
CA ALA A 285 7.32 16.15 -12.53
C ALA A 285 8.81 16.57 -12.55
N LYS A 286 9.08 17.86 -12.36
CA LYS A 286 10.46 18.39 -12.25
C LYS A 286 11.22 17.82 -11.05
N GLU A 287 10.59 17.74 -9.88
CA GLU A 287 11.20 17.15 -8.67
C GLU A 287 11.54 15.66 -8.84
N MET A 288 10.72 14.92 -9.61
CA MET A 288 10.90 13.49 -9.85
C MET A 288 11.79 13.16 -11.08
N GLY A 289 12.21 14.17 -11.86
CA GLY A 289 12.91 13.95 -13.12
C GLY A 289 12.02 13.22 -14.15
N LEU A 290 10.76 13.61 -14.26
CA LEU A 290 9.75 12.98 -15.13
C LEU A 290 9.12 13.99 -16.12
N PRO A 291 8.51 13.51 -17.21
CA PRO A 291 7.73 14.36 -18.11
C PRO A 291 6.60 15.10 -17.39
N ASP A 292 6.35 16.35 -17.81
CA ASP A 292 5.14 17.08 -17.41
C ASP A 292 3.90 16.31 -17.86
N LYS A 293 2.82 16.39 -17.05
CA LYS A 293 1.54 15.71 -17.31
C LYS A 293 1.64 14.21 -17.54
N LEU A 294 2.70 13.57 -17.02
CA LEU A 294 2.83 12.11 -17.08
C LEU A 294 1.59 11.47 -16.43
N PRO A 295 0.90 10.51 -17.10
CA PRO A 295 -0.29 9.90 -16.54
C PRO A 295 -0.03 9.24 -15.19
N VAL A 296 -0.85 9.59 -14.20
CA VAL A 296 -0.86 8.99 -12.86
C VAL A 296 -2.06 8.06 -12.75
N ALA A 297 -1.80 6.79 -12.43
CA ALA A 297 -2.87 5.82 -12.20
C ALA A 297 -3.45 5.93 -10.78
N SER A 298 -4.76 5.79 -10.66
CA SER A 298 -5.43 5.55 -9.38
C SER A 298 -4.88 4.28 -8.73
N GLY A 299 -4.39 4.44 -7.50
CA GLY A 299 -3.59 3.43 -6.80
C GLY A 299 -4.41 2.34 -6.13
N ILE A 300 -3.72 1.41 -5.50
CA ILE A 300 -4.28 0.37 -4.63
C ILE A 300 -3.32 0.13 -3.45
N PRO A 301 -3.81 -0.40 -2.32
CA PRO A 301 -2.96 -0.90 -1.24
C PRO A 301 -1.88 -1.85 -1.74
N ASP A 302 -0.71 -1.84 -1.09
CA ASP A 302 0.44 -2.68 -1.41
C ASP A 302 0.12 -4.18 -1.53
N GLY A 303 -0.71 -4.74 -0.64
CA GLY A 303 -1.16 -6.12 -0.68
C GLY A 303 -1.96 -6.44 -1.95
N LEU A 304 -2.85 -5.54 -2.36
CA LEU A 304 -3.60 -5.68 -3.62
C LEU A 304 -2.70 -5.51 -4.84
N ALA A 305 -1.71 -4.63 -4.77
CA ALA A 305 -0.70 -4.49 -5.82
C ALA A 305 0.13 -5.77 -5.99
N GLY A 306 0.52 -6.40 -4.88
CA GLY A 306 1.14 -7.72 -4.88
C GLY A 306 0.26 -8.77 -5.55
N CYS A 307 -1.04 -8.80 -5.21
CA CYS A 307 -2.00 -9.68 -5.85
C CYS A 307 -2.11 -9.46 -7.36
N LEU A 308 -2.33 -8.21 -7.76
CA LEU A 308 -2.38 -7.81 -9.17
C LEU A 308 -1.13 -8.28 -9.92
N GLY A 309 0.05 -8.10 -9.32
CA GLY A 309 1.31 -8.48 -9.94
C GLY A 309 1.62 -9.97 -10.03
N LEU A 310 0.83 -10.82 -9.35
CA LEU A 310 1.06 -12.27 -9.28
C LEU A 310 -0.05 -13.08 -9.95
N ILE A 311 -1.31 -12.63 -9.82
CA ILE A 311 -2.48 -13.46 -10.14
C ILE A 311 -2.53 -13.86 -11.64
N GLY A 312 -2.01 -13.00 -12.52
CA GLY A 312 -1.93 -13.21 -13.96
C GLY A 312 -0.72 -14.03 -14.45
N CYS A 313 0.15 -14.54 -13.56
CA CYS A 313 1.35 -15.28 -13.95
C CYS A 313 1.00 -16.60 -14.66
N LYS A 314 1.54 -16.85 -15.85
CA LYS A 314 1.31 -18.13 -16.55
C LYS A 314 2.13 -19.25 -15.96
N VAL A 315 1.51 -20.42 -15.77
CA VAL A 315 2.16 -21.65 -15.30
C VAL A 315 1.80 -22.77 -16.26
N GLU A 316 2.79 -23.52 -16.71
CA GLU A 316 2.57 -24.66 -17.61
C GLU A 316 1.59 -25.65 -16.98
N ASN A 317 0.63 -26.12 -17.80
CA ASN A 317 -0.40 -27.08 -17.41
C ASN A 317 -1.38 -26.59 -16.31
N ILE A 318 -1.44 -25.30 -16.03
CA ILE A 318 -2.45 -24.69 -15.16
C ILE A 318 -3.31 -23.73 -15.98
N ALA A 319 -4.63 -23.76 -15.76
CA ALA A 319 -5.56 -22.86 -16.46
C ALA A 319 -5.24 -21.37 -16.17
N ASP A 320 -5.40 -20.53 -17.19
CA ASP A 320 -5.20 -19.08 -17.10
C ASP A 320 -6.37 -18.35 -16.38
N ASP A 321 -7.41 -19.08 -15.93
CA ASP A 321 -8.52 -18.46 -15.17
C ASP A 321 -8.06 -18.03 -13.78
N ILE A 322 -8.02 -16.72 -13.57
CA ILE A 322 -7.63 -16.08 -12.32
C ILE A 322 -8.59 -16.38 -11.15
N THR A 323 -9.81 -16.85 -11.42
CA THR A 323 -10.74 -17.25 -10.34
C THR A 323 -10.40 -18.60 -9.71
N ASN A 324 -9.52 -19.39 -10.33
CA ASN A 324 -9.05 -20.68 -9.79
C ASN A 324 -7.73 -20.55 -9.04
N ARG A 325 -7.38 -19.33 -8.61
CA ARG A 325 -6.10 -18.99 -8.03
C ARG A 325 -6.30 -18.23 -6.74
N MET A 326 -5.44 -18.51 -5.77
CA MET A 326 -5.28 -17.71 -4.57
C MET A 326 -3.92 -17.04 -4.63
N CYS A 327 -3.90 -15.72 -4.47
CA CYS A 327 -2.65 -15.00 -4.28
C CYS A 327 -2.34 -14.91 -2.78
N ILE A 328 -1.11 -15.26 -2.41
CA ILE A 328 -0.59 -15.09 -1.06
C ILE A 328 0.53 -14.05 -1.14
N VAL A 329 0.33 -12.90 -0.50
CA VAL A 329 1.30 -11.81 -0.42
C VAL A 329 1.89 -11.79 0.98
N PHE A 330 3.17 -12.15 1.04
CA PHE A 330 3.99 -12.17 2.26
C PHE A 330 4.57 -10.76 2.51
N GLY A 331 4.44 -10.27 3.75
CA GLY A 331 4.85 -8.94 4.19
C GLY A 331 5.93 -9.00 5.26
N THR A 332 6.28 -7.88 5.90
CA THR A 332 7.24 -7.93 7.02
C THR A 332 6.62 -8.51 8.29
N ARG A 333 5.29 -8.47 8.42
CA ARG A 333 4.58 -8.86 9.66
C ARG A 333 3.49 -9.90 9.44
N ALA A 334 2.77 -9.79 8.33
CA ALA A 334 1.52 -10.48 8.07
C ALA A 334 1.49 -10.98 6.62
N ALA A 335 0.72 -12.05 6.39
CA ALA A 335 0.43 -12.56 5.06
C ALA A 335 -1.02 -12.24 4.68
N SER A 336 -1.22 -11.75 3.46
CA SER A 336 -2.56 -11.50 2.90
C SER A 336 -2.91 -12.52 1.83
N HIS A 337 -4.13 -13.04 1.91
CA HIS A 337 -4.67 -14.04 1.01
C HIS A 337 -5.79 -13.41 0.20
N PHE A 338 -5.69 -13.46 -1.12
CA PHE A 338 -6.63 -12.84 -2.02
C PHE A 338 -7.21 -13.86 -3.00
N VAL A 339 -8.53 -13.85 -3.16
CA VAL A 339 -9.25 -14.68 -4.13
C VAL A 339 -10.20 -13.81 -4.91
N LEU A 340 -10.25 -14.02 -6.22
CA LEU A 340 -11.15 -13.33 -7.14
C LEU A 340 -12.29 -14.25 -7.57
N SER A 341 -13.48 -13.69 -7.71
CA SER A 341 -14.71 -14.42 -8.06
C SER A 341 -15.60 -13.59 -8.97
N ARG A 342 -16.44 -14.26 -9.77
CA ARG A 342 -17.44 -13.62 -10.63
C ARG A 342 -18.71 -13.24 -9.85
N ASP A 343 -18.99 -13.98 -8.79
CA ASP A 343 -20.16 -13.80 -7.92
C ASP A 343 -19.73 -13.32 -6.51
N PRO A 344 -20.61 -12.59 -5.80
CA PRO A 344 -20.32 -12.13 -4.44
C PRO A 344 -20.47 -13.26 -3.42
N TYR A 345 -19.37 -13.68 -2.80
CA TYR A 345 -19.36 -14.63 -1.70
C TYR A 345 -19.04 -13.96 -0.37
N PHE A 346 -19.96 -14.06 0.59
CA PHE A 346 -19.71 -13.67 1.99
C PHE A 346 -19.19 -14.88 2.76
N VAL A 347 -18.03 -14.73 3.41
CA VAL A 347 -17.40 -15.78 4.20
C VAL A 347 -17.08 -15.23 5.58
N LYS A 348 -17.52 -15.94 6.63
CA LYS A 348 -17.28 -15.54 8.02
C LYS A 348 -15.78 -15.44 8.30
N GLY A 349 -15.35 -14.32 8.89
CA GLY A 349 -13.93 -14.04 9.18
C GLY A 349 -13.07 -13.66 7.98
N VAL A 350 -13.67 -13.45 6.80
CA VAL A 350 -12.98 -13.01 5.58
C VAL A 350 -13.57 -11.66 5.15
N ASN A 351 -12.71 -10.71 4.80
CA ASN A 351 -13.11 -9.43 4.27
C ASN A 351 -13.58 -9.59 2.82
N GLY A 352 -14.57 -8.79 2.43
CA GLY A 352 -15.23 -8.86 1.14
C GLY A 352 -16.64 -9.46 1.23
N PRO A 353 -17.29 -9.64 0.07
CA PRO A 353 -16.76 -9.47 -1.27
C PRO A 353 -16.71 -8.00 -1.69
N PHE A 354 -15.54 -7.53 -2.12
CA PHE A 354 -15.33 -6.16 -2.60
C PHE A 354 -15.33 -6.11 -4.12
N ARG A 355 -16.29 -5.40 -4.71
CA ARG A 355 -16.41 -5.27 -6.17
C ARG A 355 -15.41 -4.28 -6.73
N ASP A 356 -14.86 -4.61 -7.90
CA ASP A 356 -14.04 -3.69 -8.71
C ASP A 356 -12.81 -3.13 -7.95
N SER A 357 -12.33 -3.92 -6.98
CA SER A 357 -11.24 -3.59 -6.05
C SER A 357 -9.86 -3.67 -6.66
N VAL A 358 -9.72 -4.51 -7.68
CA VAL A 358 -8.48 -4.77 -8.42
C VAL A 358 -8.80 -4.87 -9.91
N PHE A 359 -9.80 -5.68 -10.26
CA PHE A 359 -10.24 -5.88 -11.64
C PHE A 359 -11.70 -5.44 -11.82
N PRO A 360 -12.03 -4.77 -12.94
CA PRO A 360 -13.41 -4.46 -13.28
C PRO A 360 -14.28 -5.73 -13.41
N ASN A 361 -15.51 -5.65 -12.92
CA ASN A 361 -16.53 -6.69 -12.89
C ASN A 361 -16.14 -7.95 -12.13
N MET A 362 -15.28 -7.83 -11.12
CA MET A 362 -14.90 -8.95 -10.25
C MET A 362 -15.09 -8.62 -8.78
N TRP A 363 -15.29 -9.68 -7.99
CA TRP A 363 -15.37 -9.62 -6.55
C TRP A 363 -14.10 -10.17 -5.92
N LEU A 364 -13.57 -9.44 -4.94
CA LEU A 364 -12.39 -9.85 -4.18
C LEU A 364 -12.78 -10.23 -2.76
N ASN A 365 -12.28 -11.37 -2.31
CA ASN A 365 -12.23 -11.73 -0.91
C ASN A 365 -10.79 -11.66 -0.41
N HIS A 366 -10.60 -11.15 0.80
CA HIS A 366 -9.32 -10.95 1.45
C HIS A 366 -9.33 -11.55 2.86
N ALA A 367 -8.34 -12.39 3.16
CA ALA A 367 -8.08 -12.86 4.51
C ALA A 367 -6.65 -12.51 4.94
N GLY A 368 -6.48 -12.11 6.19
CA GLY A 368 -5.19 -11.79 6.77
C GLY A 368 -4.73 -12.85 7.77
N GLN A 369 -3.45 -13.20 7.73
CA GLN A 369 -2.75 -13.83 8.84
C GLN A 369 -1.87 -12.79 9.51
N THR A 370 -2.28 -12.34 10.70
CA THR A 370 -1.65 -11.21 11.42
C THR A 370 -0.19 -11.46 11.80
N THR A 371 0.20 -12.73 11.92
CA THR A 371 1.57 -13.15 12.24
C THR A 371 1.99 -14.24 11.26
N ALA A 372 2.92 -13.91 10.36
CA ALA A 372 3.56 -14.88 9.47
C ALA A 372 5.09 -14.76 9.59
N GLU A 373 5.67 -13.77 8.95
CA GLU A 373 7.12 -13.52 8.95
C GLU A 373 7.60 -13.04 10.31
N SER A 374 6.82 -12.21 11.00
CA SER A 374 7.11 -11.77 12.37
C SER A 374 7.20 -12.94 13.37
N ALA A 375 6.43 -14.01 13.16
CA ALA A 375 6.51 -15.20 14.00
C ALA A 375 7.79 -15.99 13.71
N LEU A 376 8.18 -16.12 12.43
CA LEU A 376 9.45 -16.75 12.03
C LEU A 376 10.64 -15.94 12.54
N GLU A 377 10.59 -14.62 12.40
CA GLU A 377 11.59 -13.69 12.93
C GLU A 377 11.72 -13.81 14.43
N TYR A 378 10.61 -13.87 15.17
CA TYR A 378 10.62 -14.10 16.60
C TYR A 378 11.26 -15.44 16.96
N ILE A 379 10.86 -16.54 16.31
CA ILE A 379 11.42 -17.88 16.59
C ILE A 379 12.93 -17.89 16.37
N ILE A 380 13.40 -17.29 15.27
CA ILE A 380 14.83 -17.21 14.96
C ILE A 380 15.53 -16.31 15.98
N THR A 381 15.03 -15.10 16.21
CA THR A 381 15.67 -14.12 17.11
C THR A 381 15.71 -14.59 18.56
N ALA A 382 14.68 -15.31 19.03
CA ALA A 382 14.61 -15.87 20.37
C ALA A 382 15.50 -17.12 20.56
N HIS A 383 16.02 -17.72 19.48
CA HIS A 383 16.82 -18.93 19.58
C HIS A 383 18.22 -18.64 20.19
N PRO A 384 18.70 -19.38 21.21
CA PRO A 384 19.98 -19.09 21.88
C PRO A 384 21.23 -19.11 20.99
N ALA A 385 21.17 -19.82 19.85
CA ALA A 385 22.26 -19.87 18.88
C ALA A 385 22.32 -18.64 17.94
N THR A 386 21.31 -17.77 17.95
CA THR A 386 21.22 -16.63 17.02
C THR A 386 22.34 -15.60 17.15
N PRO A 387 22.82 -15.23 18.36
CA PRO A 387 23.98 -14.36 18.49
C PRO A 387 25.22 -14.92 17.79
N GLU A 388 25.44 -16.24 17.87
CA GLU A 388 26.60 -16.89 17.25
C GLU A 388 26.42 -17.03 15.73
N MET A 389 25.21 -17.40 15.27
CA MET A 389 24.91 -17.42 13.83
C MET A 389 25.03 -16.04 13.19
N THR A 390 24.53 -14.99 13.84
CA THR A 390 24.61 -13.60 13.33
C THR A 390 26.05 -13.15 13.11
N LYS A 391 27.00 -13.57 13.97
CA LYS A 391 28.43 -13.31 13.75
C LYS A 391 28.99 -14.04 12.53
N GLN A 392 28.49 -15.25 12.24
CA GLN A 392 28.99 -16.09 11.15
C GLN A 392 28.46 -15.68 9.79
N ILE A 393 27.18 -15.29 9.71
CA ILE A 393 26.49 -15.04 8.42
C ILE A 393 25.96 -13.62 8.26
N GLY A 394 26.15 -12.73 9.25
CA GLY A 394 25.58 -11.39 9.28
C GLY A 394 24.14 -11.36 9.81
N HIS A 395 23.50 -10.19 9.76
CA HIS A 395 22.08 -10.06 10.14
C HIS A 395 21.20 -10.93 9.24
N ILE A 396 20.42 -11.81 9.85
CA ILE A 396 19.53 -12.77 9.17
C ILE A 396 18.29 -12.07 8.59
N PHE A 397 17.89 -10.94 9.20
CA PHE A 397 16.75 -10.12 8.80
C PHE A 397 17.24 -8.75 8.32
N LEU A 398 16.73 -8.32 7.17
CA LEU A 398 16.91 -6.94 6.69
C LEU A 398 15.87 -6.07 7.40
N ALA A 399 16.35 -5.09 8.15
CA ALA A 399 15.51 -4.03 8.73
C ALA A 399 14.93 -3.12 7.64
#